data_AF-A0A1F6D081-F1
#
_entry.id   AF-A0A1F6D081-F1
#
_cell.length_a   1.000
_cell.length_b   1.000
_cell.length_c   1.000
_cell.angle_alpha   90.00
_cell.angle_beta   90.00
_cell.angle_gamma   90.00
#
_symmetry.space_group_name_H-M   'P 1'
#
loop_
_entity.id
_entity.type
_entity.pdbx_description
1 polymer ?
#
loop_
_entity_poly.entity_id
_entity_poly.type
_entity_poly.pdbx_seq_one_letter_code
_entity_poly.pdbx_strand_id
1 'polypeptide(L)' 'MAAKGSIEKQLAREIKSTPEEYLPNLLQLVRLFRESVALKPAEASFRQGWKEARAGETRPVSELWEGIDAR' A
#
# COMPACT_ATOMS: atom_id res chain seq x y z
N MET A 1 -18.41 14.86 10.49
CA MET A 1 -17.06 14.59 11.01
C MET A 1 -17.18 13.69 12.24
N ALA A 2 -17.16 12.36 12.08
CA ALA A 2 -17.05 11.48 13.24
C ALA A 2 -15.64 11.66 13.83
N ALA A 3 -15.58 12.03 15.10
CA ALA A 3 -14.36 12.45 15.78
C ALA A 3 -13.27 11.37 15.68
N LYS A 4 -12.11 11.71 15.12
CA LYS A 4 -10.92 10.86 14.97
C LYS A 4 -10.57 10.09 16.26
N GLY A 5 -10.75 10.72 17.43
CA GLY A 5 -10.52 10.09 18.73
C GLY A 5 -11.56 9.06 19.19
N SER A 6 -12.67 8.89 18.45
CA SER A 6 -13.67 7.83 18.72
C SER A 6 -13.21 6.49 18.16
N ILE A 7 -12.68 6.48 16.94
CA ILE A 7 -12.26 5.25 16.25
C ILE A 7 -11.00 4.66 16.86
N GLU A 8 -10.01 5.49 17.20
CA GLU A 8 -8.79 5.04 17.88
C GLU A 8 -9.09 4.36 19.22
N LYS A 9 -10.07 4.90 19.98
CA LYS A 9 -10.52 4.30 21.24
C LYS A 9 -11.25 2.97 21.05
N GLN A 10 -12.06 2.85 20.00
CA GLN A 10 -12.72 1.59 19.66
C GLN A 10 -11.69 0.53 19.27
N LEU A 11 -10.74 0.88 18.40
CA LEU A 11 -9.68 -0.03 17.98
C LEU A 11 -8.83 -0.52 19.17
N ALA A 12 -8.49 0.38 20.10
CA ALA A 12 -7.75 0.01 21.30
C ALA A 12 -8.54 -0.94 22.22
N ARG A 13 -9.88 -0.86 22.25
CA ARG A 13 -10.73 -1.78 23.01
C ARG A 13 -10.74 -3.17 22.36
N GLU A 14 -10.93 -3.25 21.05
CA GLU A 14 -10.90 -4.53 20.32
C GLU A 14 -9.57 -5.26 20.47
N ILE A 15 -8.45 -4.53 20.38
CA ILE A 15 -7.11 -5.12 20.60
C ILE A 15 -6.98 -5.67 22.02
N LYS A 16 -7.46 -4.95 23.04
CA LYS A 16 -7.40 -5.41 24.45
C LYS A 16 -8.30 -6.60 24.73
N SER A 17 -9.40 -6.74 23.98
CA SER A 17 -10.33 -7.86 24.10
C SER A 17 -9.92 -9.09 23.27
N THR A 18 -8.86 -8.99 22.46
CA THR A 18 -8.34 -10.11 21.67
C THR A 18 -7.53 -11.05 22.57
N PRO A 19 -7.77 -12.38 22.52
CA PRO A 19 -6.96 -13.33 23.28
C PRO A 19 -5.47 -13.28 22.90
N GLU A 20 -4.59 -13.44 23.88
CA GLU A 20 -3.14 -13.24 23.73
C GLU A 20 -2.53 -14.10 22.61
N GLU A 21 -3.01 -15.33 22.43
CA GLU A 21 -2.59 -16.27 21.39
C GLU A 21 -2.79 -15.75 19.96
N TYR A 22 -3.72 -14.80 19.75
CA TYR A 22 -3.99 -14.19 18.44
C TYR A 22 -3.33 -12.81 18.24
N LEU A 23 -2.75 -12.21 19.29
CA LEU A 23 -2.10 -10.90 19.19
C LEU A 23 -0.96 -10.85 18.14
N PRO A 24 -0.13 -11.90 17.96
CA PRO A 24 0.88 -11.92 16.89
C PRO A 24 0.27 -11.79 15.49
N ASN A 25 -0.84 -12.49 15.23
CA ASN A 25 -1.54 -12.44 13.94
C ASN A 25 -2.19 -11.07 13.72
N LEU A 26 -2.80 -10.50 14.77
CA LEU A 26 -3.40 -9.17 14.71
C LEU A 26 -2.34 -8.09 14.43
N LEU A 27 -1.16 -8.20 15.06
CA LEU A 27 -0.05 -7.29 14.80
C LEU A 27 0.42 -7.38 13.34
N GLN A 28 0.48 -8.58 12.77
CA GLN A 28 0.84 -8.78 11.36
C GLN A 28 -0.19 -8.11 10.43
N LEU A 29 -1.48 -8.28 10.68
CA LEU A 29 -2.54 -7.63 9.91
C LEU A 29 -2.45 -6.10 9.95
N VAL A 30 -2.22 -5.51 11.12
CA VAL A 30 -2.06 -4.06 11.27
C VAL A 30 -0.84 -3.55 10.49
N ARG A 31 0.27 -4.29 10.51
CA ARG A 31 1.47 -3.95 9.72
C ARG A 31 1.19 -3.99 8.22
N LEU A 32 0.59 -5.06 7.73
CA LEU A 32 0.21 -5.21 6.32
C LEU A 32 -0.75 -4.11 5.88
N PHE A 33 -1.76 -3.79 6.71
CA PHE A 33 -2.69 -2.71 6.42
C PHE A 33 -1.96 -1.37 6.33
N ARG A 34 -1.10 -1.05 7.31
CA ARG A 34 -0.30 0.18 7.28
C ARG A 34 0.58 0.27 6.04
N GLU A 35 1.22 -0.82 5.65
CA GLU A 35 2.01 -0.88 4.42
C GLU A 35 1.14 -0.64 3.19
N SER A 36 -0.04 -1.27 3.10
CA SER A 36 -0.97 -1.11 1.97
C SER A 36 -1.46 0.34 1.79
N VAL A 37 -1.68 1.08 2.88
CA VAL A 37 -2.09 2.50 2.82
C VAL A 37 -0.91 3.44 2.66
N ALA A 38 0.30 3.01 3.06
CA ALA A 38 1.54 3.75 2.87
C ALA A 38 2.15 3.55 1.48
N LEU A 39 1.71 2.53 0.72
CA LEU A 39 1.98 2.46 -0.71
C LEU A 39 1.54 3.78 -1.34
N LYS A 40 2.43 4.39 -2.14
CA LYS A 40 2.09 5.58 -2.91
C LYS A 40 0.77 5.27 -3.63
N PRO A 41 -0.28 6.10 -3.48
CA PRO A 41 -1.53 5.87 -4.20
C PRO A 41 -1.19 5.65 -5.67
N ALA A 42 -1.84 4.70 -6.33
CA ALA A 42 -1.65 4.48 -7.76
C ALA A 42 -1.77 5.82 -8.52
N GLU A 43 -2.60 6.74 -8.03
CA GLU A 43 -2.70 8.13 -8.48
C GLU A 43 -1.35 8.87 -8.60
N ALA A 44 -0.45 8.73 -7.62
CA ALA A 44 0.86 9.35 -7.66
C ALA A 44 1.75 8.74 -8.76
N SER A 45 1.70 7.42 -8.92
CA SER A 45 2.38 6.70 -10.00
C SER A 45 1.80 7.06 -11.37
N PHE A 46 0.47 7.16 -11.50
CA PHE A 46 -0.22 7.58 -12.71
C PHE A 46 0.12 9.03 -13.07
N ARG A 47 0.08 9.95 -12.10
CA ARG A 47 0.44 11.35 -12.33
C ARG A 47 1.88 11.50 -12.79
N GLN A 48 2.79 10.70 -12.26
CA GLN A 48 4.18 10.70 -12.67
C GLN A 48 4.33 10.11 -14.09
N GLY A 49 3.80 8.92 -14.33
CA GLY A 49 3.82 8.29 -15.66
C GLY A 49 3.16 9.14 -16.75
N TRP A 50 2.11 9.90 -16.40
CA TRP A 50 1.47 10.84 -17.32
C TRP A 50 2.36 12.03 -17.69
N LYS A 51 3.18 12.53 -16.76
CA LYS A 51 4.17 13.58 -17.05
C LYS A 51 5.28 13.06 -17.97
N GLU A 52 5.81 11.88 -17.66
CA GLU A 52 6.86 11.20 -18.43
C GLU A 52 6.39 10.93 -19.86
N ALA A 53 5.17 10.40 -20.02
CA ALA A 53 4.58 10.16 -21.34
C ALA A 53 4.46 11.43 -22.19
N ARG A 54 4.01 12.55 -21.60
CA ARG A 54 3.94 13.84 -22.32
C ARG A 54 5.31 14.43 -22.63
N ALA A 55 6.31 14.16 -21.80
CA ALA A 55 7.69 14.59 -22.02
C ALA A 55 8.43 13.73 -23.05
N GLY A 56 7.82 12.63 -23.53
CA GLY A 56 8.45 11.68 -24.43
C GLY A 56 9.44 10.74 -23.74
N GLU A 57 9.47 10.73 -22.39
CA GLU A 57 10.27 9.84 -21.56
C GLU A 57 9.63 8.44 -21.53
N THR A 58 9.55 7.82 -22.70
CA THR A 58 8.91 6.52 -22.92
C THR A 58 9.91 5.54 -23.51
N ARG A 59 9.68 4.25 -23.28
CA ARG A 59 10.44 3.17 -23.91
C ARG A 59 9.50 2.32 -24.77
N PRO A 60 9.89 1.92 -25.98
CA PRO A 60 9.12 0.98 -26.78
C PRO A 60 8.84 -0.31 -26.03
N VAL A 61 7.64 -0.87 -26.23
CA VAL A 61 7.24 -2.15 -25.60
C VAL A 61 8.19 -3.29 -26.00
N SER A 62 8.76 -3.23 -27.21
CA SER A 62 9.74 -4.20 -27.71
C SER A 62 11.03 -4.23 -26.88
N GLU A 63 11.42 -3.11 -26.27
CA GLU A 63 12.65 -3.01 -25.47
C GLU A 63 12.46 -3.49 -24.03
N LEU A 64 11.23 -3.65 -23.56
CA LEU A 64 10.95 -4.02 -22.15
C LEU A 64 11.42 -5.43 -21.79
N TRP A 65 11.61 -6.28 -22.80
CA TRP A 65 12.03 -7.67 -22.65
C TRP A 65 13.50 -7.90 -22.98
N GLU A 66 14.24 -6.85 -23.35
CA GLU A 66 15.67 -6.96 -23.63
C GLU A 66 16.44 -7.43 -22.39
N GLY A 67 17.15 -8.55 -22.51
CA GLY A 67 17.92 -9.14 -21.42
C GLY A 67 17.10 -9.96 -20.40
N ILE A 68 15.79 -10.11 -20.61
CA ILE A 68 14.96 -11.04 -19.83
C ILE A 68 14.82 -12.35 -20.61
N ASP A 69 15.70 -13.31 -20.31
CA ASP A 69 15.53 -14.70 -20.77
C ASP A 69 14.41 -15.36 -19.96
N ALA A 70 13.19 -15.37 -20.50
CA ALA A 70 12.11 -16.20 -19.97
C ALA A 70 12.46 -17.67 -20.25
N ARG A 71 12.99 -18.38 -19.23
CA ARG A 71 13.22 -19.82 -19.25
C ARG A 71 12.06 -20.58 -18.61
#